data_AF-A0A1E3XGC0-F1
#
_entry.id   AF-A0A1E3XGC0-F1
#
_cell.length_a   1.000
_cell.length_b   1.000
_cell.length_c   1.000
_cell.angle_alpha   90.00
_cell.angle_beta   90.00
_cell.angle_gamma   90.00
#
_symmetry.space_group_name_H-M   'P 1'
#
loop_
_entity.id
_entity.type
_entity.pdbx_description
1 polymer ?
#
loop_
_entity_poly.entity_id
_entity_poly.type
_entity_poly.pdbx_seq_one_letter_code
_entity_poly.pdbx_strand_id
1 'polypeptide(L)' 'MTKDEHIDYWLKSADHDLSAAESLFKSEKYDWCLFIGHLVLEKTLKAIFCL' A
#
# COMPACT_ATOMS: atom_id res chain seq x y z
N MET A 1 2.18 1.46 20.84
CA MET A 1 1.36 2.07 19.78
C MET A 1 -0.10 1.89 20.13
N THR A 2 -0.91 2.92 19.97
CA THR A 2 -2.37 2.84 20.06
C THR A 2 -2.93 2.18 18.79
N LYS A 3 -4.22 1.81 18.83
CA LYS A 3 -4.95 1.29 17.67
C LYS A 3 -4.84 2.24 16.47
N ASP A 4 -5.05 3.53 16.71
CA ASP A 4 -4.99 4.57 15.68
C ASP A 4 -3.59 4.75 15.10
N GLU A 5 -2.54 4.64 15.92
CA GLU A 5 -1.15 4.68 15.45
C GLU A 5 -0.81 3.50 14.54
N HIS A 6 -1.39 2.32 14.81
CA HIS A 6 -1.25 1.17 13.92
C HIS A 6 -1.99 1.37 12.60
N ILE A 7 -3.22 1.89 12.62
CA ILE A 7 -4.00 2.18 11.42
C ILE A 7 -3.25 3.19 10.54
N ASP A 8 -2.78 4.29 11.12
CA ASP A 8 -2.03 5.34 10.42
C ASP A 8 -0.71 4.80 9.84
N TYR A 9 0.00 3.94 10.57
CA TYR A 9 1.20 3.29 10.06
C TYR A 9 0.94 2.45 8.79
N TRP A 10 -0.10 1.62 8.79
CA TRP A 10 -0.42 0.78 7.62
C TRP A 10 -0.91 1.60 6.44
N LEU A 11 -1.72 2.64 6.68
CA LEU A 11 -2.16 3.55 5.63
C LEU A 11 -0.99 4.32 5.01
N LYS A 12 -0.08 4.88 5.82
CA LYS A 12 1.14 5.54 5.31
C LYS A 12 2.05 4.59 4.53
N SER A 13 2.16 3.34 4.98
CA SER A 13 2.93 2.34 4.23
C SER A 13 2.26 1.98 2.91
N ALA A 14 0.94 1.88 2.85
CA ALA A 14 0.19 1.64 1.62
C ALA A 14 0.31 2.80 0.63
N ASP A 15 0.28 4.05 1.11
CA ASP A 15 0.45 5.26 0.28
C ASP A 15 1.85 5.34 -0.36
N HIS A 16 2.88 4.97 0.41
CA HIS A 16 4.25 4.87 -0.12
C HIS A 16 4.37 3.82 -1.23
N ASP A 17 3.80 2.64 -1.01
CA ASP A 17 3.78 1.57 -2.02
C ASP A 17 3.00 1.99 -3.27
N LEU A 18 1.89 2.73 -3.11
CA LEU A 18 1.11 3.23 -4.23
C LEU A 18 1.93 4.20 -5.09
N SER A 19 2.70 5.09 -4.46
CA SER A 19 3.64 5.99 -5.17
C SER A 19 4.70 5.21 -5.96
N ALA A 20 5.17 4.07 -5.43
CA ALA A 20 6.08 3.18 -6.13
C ALA A 20 5.39 2.47 -7.32
N ALA A 21 4.15 2.01 -7.14
CA ALA A 21 3.35 1.41 -8.22
C ALA A 21 3.13 2.40 -9.37
N GLU A 22 2.81 3.66 -9.08
CA GLU A 22 2.67 4.70 -10.10
C GLU A 22 3.96 4.93 -10.90
N SER A 23 5.11 4.90 -10.22
CA SER A 23 6.41 5.04 -10.87
C SER A 23 6.73 3.84 -11.78
N LEU A 24 6.35 2.63 -11.37
CA LEU A 24 6.48 1.41 -12.17
C LEU A 24 5.54 1.42 -13.38
N PHE A 25 4.32 1.93 -13.20
CA PHE A 25 3.36 2.11 -14.29
C PHE A 25 3.91 3.07 -15.36
N LYS A 26 4.43 4.23 -14.93
CA LYS A 26 5.10 5.20 -15.83
C LYS A 26 6.34 4.62 -16.52
N SER A 27 6.98 3.64 -15.90
CA SER A 27 8.14 2.92 -16.45
C SER A 27 7.75 1.71 -17.29
N GLU A 28 6.46 1.54 -17.59
CA GLU A 28 5.88 0.43 -18.37
C GLU A 28 6.14 -0.97 -17.78
N LYS A 29 6.51 -1.04 -16.49
CA LYS A 29 6.72 -2.29 -15.74
C LYS A 29 5.42 -2.75 -15.09
N TYR A 30 4.48 -3.19 -15.92
CA TYR A 30 3.10 -3.48 -15.50
C TYR A 30 2.98 -4.67 -14.55
N ASP A 31 3.82 -5.69 -14.71
CA ASP A 31 3.89 -6.86 -13.83
C ASP A 31 4.27 -6.46 -12.40
N TRP A 32 5.30 -5.62 -12.25
CA TRP A 32 5.73 -5.09 -10.96
C TRP A 32 4.74 -4.08 -10.39
N CYS A 33 4.14 -3.25 -11.24
CA CYS A 33 3.06 -2.34 -10.82
C CYS A 33 1.90 -3.11 -10.21
N LEU A 34 1.47 -4.21 -10.85
CA LEU A 34 0.37 -5.04 -10.35
C LEU A 34 0.73 -5.72 -9.02
N PHE A 35 1.95 -6.23 -8.90
CA PHE A 35 2.43 -6.85 -7.66
C PHE A 35 2.41 -5.85 -6.48
N ILE A 36 2.92 -4.63 -6.70
CA ILE A 36 2.89 -3.59 -5.66
C ILE A 36 1.46 -3.16 -5.38
N GLY A 37 0.61 -3.02 -6.41
CA GLY A 37 -0.81 -2.70 -6.23
C GLY A 37 -1.55 -3.70 -5.33
N HIS A 38 -1.23 -4.99 -5.43
CA HIS A 38 -1.76 -6.01 -4.52
C HIS A 38 -1.33 -5.76 -3.05
N LEU A 39 -0.08 -5.36 -2.81
CA LEU A 39 0.40 -5.02 -1.45
C LEU A 39 -0.29 -3.79 -0.87
N VAL A 40 -0.54 -2.77 -1.70
CA VAL A 40 -1.32 -1.57 -1.28
C VAL A 40 -2.70 -1.98 -0.78
N LEU A 41 -3.39 -2.85 -1.53
CA LEU A 41 -4.71 -3.36 -1.15
C LEU A 41 -4.64 -4.16 0.16
N GLU A 42 -3.69 -5.08 0.29
CA GLU A 42 -3.51 -5.88 1.50
C GLU A 42 -3.30 -5.00 2.75
N LYS A 43 -2.40 -4.01 2.66
CA LYS A 43 -2.07 -3.10 3.76
C LYS A 43 -3.27 -2.22 4.13
N THR A 44 -3.99 -1.71 3.14
CA THR A 44 -5.18 -0.87 3.36
C THR A 44 -6.29 -1.68 4.04
N LEU A 45 -6.56 -2.89 3.57
CA LEU A 45 -7.55 -3.77 4.18
C LEU A 45 -7.17 -4.17 5.61
N LYS A 46 -5.89 -4.43 5.86
CA LYS A 46 -5.37 -4.73 7.19
C LYS A 46 -5.57 -3.56 8.15
N ALA A 47 -5.36 -2.32 7.69
CA ALA A 47 -5.59 -1.11 8.47
C ALA A 47 -7.07 -0.92 8.83
N ILE A 48 -7.99 -1.21 7.91
CA ILE A 48 -9.42 -0.91 8.07
C ILE A 48 -10.18 -2.02 8.82
N PHE A 49 -9.88 -3.29 8.52
CA PHE A 49 -10.70 -4.42 8.98
C PHE A 49 -10.07 -5.27 10.07
N CYS A 50 -8.74 -5.28 10.17
CA CYS A 50 -8.04 -6.19 11.07
C CYS A 50 -7.49 -5.51 12.33
N LEU A 51 -7.39 -4.18 12.33
CA LEU A 51 -6.77 -3.40 13.39
C LEU A 51 -7.74 -2.47 14.10
#